data_AF-A0A940VDK2-F1
#
_entry.id   AF-A0A940VDK2-F1
#
_cell.length_a   1.000
_cell.length_b   1.000
_cell.length_c   1.000
_cell.angle_alpha   90.00
_cell.angle_beta   90.00
_cell.angle_gamma   90.00
#
_symmetry.space_group_name_H-M   'P 1'
#
loop_
_entity.id
_entity.type
_entity.pdbx_description
1 polymer ?
#
loop_
_entity_poly.entity_id
_entity_poly.type
_entity_poly.pdbx_seq_one_letter_code
_entity_poly.pdbx_strand_id
1 'polypeptide(L)'
;MSPESRKAVARKAAIRRWTRVRFGAAGFGVLRLPGGEAIDAGLAALAGGEETIESLLVSLAAPRLKREGVPIPRELFPNANSRLYRLLGRTSGDMAHARYLAWLRQATSFADACASARLTRGKNA
;
A
#
# COMPACT_ATOMS: atom_id res chain seq x y z
N MET A 1 -3.05 -19.72 18.45
CA MET A 1 -2.67 -18.56 17.61
C MET A 1 -1.29 -18.08 18.03
N SER A 2 -0.33 -17.96 17.10
CA SER A 2 1.05 -17.55 17.44
C SER A 2 1.13 -16.06 17.83
N PRO A 3 2.15 -15.63 18.58
CA PRO A 3 2.40 -14.21 18.86
C PRO A 3 2.50 -13.35 17.59
N GLU A 4 3.14 -13.85 16.53
CA GLU A 4 3.27 -13.13 15.26
C GLU A 4 1.94 -12.98 14.54
N SER A 5 1.08 -14.00 14.56
CA SER A 5 -0.27 -13.88 14.00
C SER A 5 -1.11 -12.84 14.74
N ARG A 6 -0.99 -12.73 16.08
CA ARG A 6 -1.67 -11.68 16.86
C ARG A 6 -1.19 -10.28 16.48
N LYS A 7 0.12 -10.09 16.35
CA LYS A 7 0.72 -8.81 15.91
C LYS A 7 0.21 -8.43 14.52
N ALA A 8 0.16 -9.38 13.59
CA ALA A 8 -0.35 -9.15 12.24
C ALA A 8 -1.81 -8.70 12.24
N VAL A 9 -2.68 -9.37 13.02
CA VAL A 9 -4.09 -8.96 13.19
C VAL A 9 -4.20 -7.55 13.76
N ALA A 10 -3.43 -7.23 14.81
CA ALA A 10 -3.44 -5.91 15.41
C ALA A 10 -2.98 -4.81 14.44
N ARG A 11 -1.91 -5.07 13.66
CA ARG A 11 -1.43 -4.15 12.60
C ARG A 11 -2.50 -3.91 11.53
N LYS A 12 -3.14 -4.97 11.03
CA LYS A 12 -4.24 -4.88 10.05
C LYS A 12 -5.41 -4.05 10.60
N ALA A 13 -5.78 -4.25 11.86
CA ALA A 13 -6.83 -3.48 12.52
C ALA A 13 -6.47 -1.99 12.68
N ALA A 14 -5.21 -1.70 13.05
CA ALA A 14 -4.72 -0.33 13.18
C ALA A 14 -4.73 0.42 11.83
N ILE A 15 -4.28 -0.22 10.75
CA ILE A 15 -4.33 0.31 9.38
C ILE A 15 -5.77 0.67 9.02
N ARG A 16 -6.72 -0.27 9.16
CA ARG A 16 -8.14 -0.03 8.82
C ARG A 16 -8.75 1.10 9.65
N ARG A 17 -8.48 1.14 10.96
CA ARG A 17 -8.96 2.21 11.84
C ARG A 17 -8.43 3.56 11.39
N TRP A 18 -7.14 3.63 11.07
CA TRP A 18 -6.51 4.88 10.68
C TRP A 18 -6.99 5.34 9.29
N THR A 19 -7.15 4.44 8.32
CA THR A 19 -7.75 4.76 7.01
C THR A 19 -9.16 5.33 7.19
N ARG A 20 -9.98 4.76 8.08
CA ARG A 20 -11.31 5.30 8.37
C ARG A 20 -11.25 6.72 8.94
N VAL A 21 -10.34 6.97 9.86
CA VAL A 21 -10.18 8.31 10.46
C VAL A 21 -9.69 9.35 9.44
N ARG A 22 -8.76 8.97 8.56
CA ARG A 22 -8.07 9.90 7.66
C ARG A 22 -8.81 10.13 6.34
N PHE A 23 -9.53 9.11 5.86
CA PHE A 23 -10.18 9.10 4.55
C PHE A 23 -11.67 8.76 4.60
N GLY A 24 -12.25 8.48 5.78
CA GLY A 24 -13.67 8.17 5.91
C GLY A 24 -14.09 6.78 5.42
N ALA A 25 -13.17 5.90 5.05
CA ALA A 25 -13.47 4.58 4.48
C ALA A 25 -12.68 3.42 5.12
N ALA A 26 -13.19 2.20 4.94
CA ALA A 26 -12.57 0.99 5.50
C ALA A 26 -11.32 0.50 4.73
N GLY A 27 -11.05 1.10 3.56
CA GLY A 27 -9.97 0.78 2.62
C GLY A 27 -10.07 1.70 1.41
N PHE A 28 -9.03 1.75 0.58
CA PHE A 28 -8.99 2.61 -0.59
C PHE A 28 -9.72 2.04 -1.81
N GLY A 29 -9.88 0.72 -1.91
CA GLY A 29 -10.73 0.10 -2.93
C GLY A 29 -12.20 0.52 -2.79
N VAL A 30 -12.68 0.69 -1.56
CA VAL A 30 -14.03 1.20 -1.26
C VAL A 30 -14.22 2.64 -1.75
N LEU A 31 -13.17 3.46 -1.67
CA LEU A 31 -13.14 4.82 -2.21
C LEU A 31 -12.99 4.87 -3.74
N ARG A 32 -12.80 3.71 -4.38
CA ARG A 32 -12.57 3.57 -5.82
C ARG A 32 -11.40 4.42 -6.32
N LEU A 33 -10.38 4.62 -5.48
CA LEU A 33 -9.16 5.29 -5.91
C LEU A 33 -8.43 4.41 -6.93
N PRO A 34 -7.82 4.99 -7.98
CA PRO A 34 -7.04 4.22 -8.95
C PRO A 34 -5.95 3.44 -8.21
N GLY A 35 -5.94 2.12 -8.36
CA GLY A 35 -4.98 1.24 -7.65
C GLY A 35 -5.25 1.01 -6.16
N GLY A 36 -6.39 1.47 -5.62
CA GLY A 36 -6.70 1.39 -4.20
C GLY A 36 -6.74 -0.05 -3.65
N GLU A 37 -7.28 -1.00 -4.40
CA GLU A 37 -7.31 -2.42 -4.02
C GLU A 37 -5.90 -3.00 -3.87
N ALA A 38 -4.98 -2.63 -4.77
CA ALA A 38 -3.60 -3.09 -4.69
C ALA A 38 -2.86 -2.49 -3.49
N ILE A 39 -3.15 -1.24 -3.13
CA ILE A 39 -2.57 -0.63 -1.93
C ILE A 39 -3.14 -1.29 -0.66
N ASP A 40 -4.45 -1.56 -0.62
CA ASP A 40 -5.08 -2.29 0.48
C ASP A 40 -4.47 -3.69 0.66
N ALA A 41 -4.27 -4.43 -0.44
CA ALA A 41 -3.63 -5.74 -0.45
C ALA A 41 -2.18 -5.67 0.02
N GLY A 42 -1.40 -4.71 -0.49
CA GLY A 42 0.00 -4.52 -0.09
C GLY A 42 0.17 -4.15 1.38
N LEU A 43 -0.71 -3.29 1.91
CA LEU A 43 -0.75 -2.95 3.35
C LEU A 43 -1.08 -4.17 4.22
N ALA A 44 -2.03 -5.01 3.78
CA ALA A 44 -2.40 -6.22 4.48
C ALA A 44 -1.26 -7.25 4.49
N ALA A 45 -0.58 -7.43 3.36
CA ALA A 45 0.59 -8.30 3.23
C ALA A 45 1.77 -7.79 4.09
N LEU A 46 2.07 -6.49 4.06
CA LEU A 46 3.09 -5.89 4.94
C LEU A 46 2.79 -6.09 6.44
N ALA A 47 1.53 -5.96 6.84
CA ALA A 47 1.14 -6.20 8.22
C ALA A 47 1.39 -7.66 8.66
N GLY A 48 1.31 -8.61 7.72
CA GLY A 48 1.66 -10.02 7.92
C GLY A 48 3.14 -10.36 7.73
N GLY A 49 3.96 -9.43 7.23
CA GLY A 49 5.35 -9.70 6.84
C GLY A 49 5.48 -10.51 5.55
N GLU A 50 4.45 -10.49 4.70
CA GLU A 50 4.37 -11.29 3.47
C GLU A 50 4.94 -10.50 2.28
N GLU A 51 5.88 -11.10 1.56
CA GLU A 51 6.45 -10.53 0.33
C GLU A 51 5.58 -10.88 -0.87
N THR A 52 4.86 -9.89 -1.39
CA THR A 52 4.02 -9.97 -2.59
C THR A 52 4.38 -8.81 -3.52
N ILE A 53 3.87 -8.85 -4.76
CA ILE A 53 4.01 -7.74 -5.72
C ILE A 53 3.49 -6.43 -5.09
N GLU A 54 2.33 -6.48 -4.44
CA GLU A 54 1.68 -5.34 -3.81
C GLU A 54 2.43 -4.84 -2.57
N SER A 55 2.93 -5.72 -1.70
CA SER A 55 3.69 -5.29 -0.52
C SER A 55 5.05 -4.69 -0.88
N LEU A 56 5.68 -5.19 -1.95
CA LEU A 56 6.87 -4.60 -2.53
C LEU A 56 6.57 -3.24 -3.19
N LEU A 57 5.44 -3.12 -3.90
CA LEU A 57 5.01 -1.83 -4.47
C LEU A 57 4.75 -0.79 -3.38
N VAL A 58 4.04 -1.16 -2.32
CA VAL A 58 3.78 -0.27 -1.17
C VAL A 58 5.09 0.10 -0.46
N SER A 59 6.04 -0.84 -0.31
CA SER A 59 7.36 -0.56 0.23
C SER A 59 8.15 0.43 -0.63
N LEU A 60 8.11 0.26 -1.96
CA LEU A 60 8.77 1.14 -2.92
C LEU A 60 8.17 2.55 -2.92
N ALA A 61 6.84 2.66 -2.89
CA ALA A 61 6.13 3.93 -2.91
C ALA A 61 5.98 4.57 -1.52
N ALA A 62 6.43 3.90 -0.46
CA ALA A 62 6.21 4.29 0.93
C ALA A 62 6.52 5.76 1.26
N PRO A 63 7.62 6.38 0.79
CA PRO A 63 7.91 7.78 1.08
C PRO A 63 6.78 8.72 0.61
N ARG A 64 6.28 8.53 -0.61
CA ARG A 64 5.19 9.34 -1.17
C ARG A 64 3.87 9.00 -0.50
N LEU A 65 3.55 7.73 -0.30
CA LEU A 65 2.31 7.31 0.35
C LEU A 65 2.21 7.84 1.80
N LYS A 66 3.32 7.87 2.54
CA LYS A 66 3.39 8.49 3.88
C LYS A 66 3.10 9.99 3.83
N ARG A 67 3.64 10.72 2.84
CA ARG A 67 3.37 12.15 2.64
C ARG A 67 1.89 12.40 2.33
N GLU A 68 1.30 11.53 1.53
CA GLU A 68 -0.14 11.52 1.27
C GLU A 68 -0.95 10.96 2.43
N GLY A 69 -0.32 10.66 3.56
CA GLY A 69 -0.99 10.25 4.78
C GLY A 69 -1.68 8.92 4.62
N VAL A 70 -1.04 7.91 4.02
CA VAL A 70 -1.44 6.51 4.08
C VAL A 70 -0.80 5.86 5.33
N PRO A 71 -1.47 4.97 6.07
CA PRO A 71 -0.92 4.35 7.29
C PRO A 71 0.07 3.23 6.94
N ILE A 72 1.25 3.60 6.45
CA ILE A 72 2.31 2.66 6.07
C ILE A 72 2.93 2.01 7.32
N PRO A 73 3.01 0.67 7.40
CA PRO A 73 3.73 -0.04 8.46
C PRO A 73 5.20 0.39 8.59
N ARG A 74 5.78 0.17 9.77
CA ARG A 74 7.19 0.52 10.03
C ARG A 74 8.14 -0.42 9.29
N GLU A 75 7.85 -1.71 9.34
CA GLU A 75 8.62 -2.74 8.65
C GLU A 75 8.27 -2.75 7.16
N LEU A 76 9.25 -2.37 6.33
CA LEU A 76 9.16 -2.37 4.87
C LEU A 76 10.23 -3.29 4.30
N PHE A 77 10.00 -3.79 3.08
CA PHE A 77 11.00 -4.60 2.42
C PHE A 77 12.15 -3.72 1.88
N PRO A 78 13.41 -3.96 2.29
CA PRO A 78 14.55 -3.29 1.67
C PRO A 78 14.70 -3.76 0.21
N ASN A 79 15.30 -2.91 -0.61
CA ASN A 79 15.53 -3.17 -2.04
C ASN A 79 14.24 -3.56 -2.79
N ALA A 80 13.10 -2.98 -2.38
CA ALA A 80 11.78 -3.33 -2.90
C ALA A 80 11.70 -3.22 -4.43
N ASN A 81 12.38 -2.24 -5.02
CA ASN A 81 12.45 -2.07 -6.46
C ASN A 81 12.99 -3.33 -7.18
N SER A 82 14.21 -3.74 -6.84
CA SER A 82 14.87 -4.88 -7.47
C SER A 82 14.14 -6.19 -7.18
N ARG A 83 13.55 -6.34 -5.98
CA ARG A 83 12.75 -7.50 -5.61
C ARG A 83 11.45 -7.58 -6.41
N LEU A 84 10.75 -6.45 -6.58
CA LEU A 84 9.55 -6.35 -7.40
C LEU A 84 9.85 -6.75 -8.84
N TYR A 85 10.89 -6.19 -9.43
CA TYR A 85 11.31 -6.53 -10.79
C TYR A 85 11.61 -8.02 -10.95
N ARG A 86 12.35 -8.61 -10.00
CA ARG A 86 12.68 -10.04 -10.01
C ARG A 86 11.44 -10.92 -9.87
N LEU A 87 10.51 -10.55 -8.99
CA LEU A 87 9.27 -11.31 -8.79
C LEU A 87 8.39 -11.25 -10.05
N LEU A 88 8.28 -10.10 -10.70
CA LEU A 88 7.58 -9.95 -11.98
C LEU A 88 8.26 -10.71 -13.11
N GLY A 89 9.60 -10.76 -13.14
CA GLY A 89 10.36 -11.59 -14.08
C GLY A 89 9.99 -13.07 -13.98
N ARG A 90 9.83 -13.58 -12.75
CA ARG A 90 9.43 -14.96 -12.50
C ARG A 90 7.98 -15.27 -12.89
N THR A 91 7.07 -14.31 -12.76
CA THR A 91 5.63 -14.54 -12.99
C THR A 91 5.15 -14.14 -14.37
N SER A 92 5.83 -13.19 -15.04
CA SER A 92 5.36 -12.54 -16.27
C SER A 92 6.33 -12.65 -17.45
N GLY A 93 7.48 -13.30 -17.28
CA GLY A 93 8.47 -13.51 -18.35
C GLY A 93 8.82 -12.21 -19.08
N ASP A 94 8.71 -12.23 -20.41
CA ASP A 94 9.04 -11.11 -21.30
C ASP A 94 8.23 -9.83 -21.03
N MET A 95 7.05 -9.95 -20.39
CA MET A 95 6.20 -8.81 -20.03
C MET A 95 6.58 -8.16 -18.69
N ALA A 96 7.61 -8.65 -18.01
CA ALA A 96 7.99 -8.18 -16.67
C ALA A 96 8.27 -6.67 -16.63
N HIS A 97 8.96 -6.13 -17.63
CA HIS A 97 9.25 -4.70 -17.70
C HIS A 97 7.97 -3.87 -17.88
N ALA A 98 7.09 -4.26 -18.81
CA ALA A 98 5.81 -3.58 -19.03
C ALA A 98 4.91 -3.63 -17.79
N ARG A 99 4.84 -4.78 -17.11
CA ARG A 99 4.09 -4.96 -15.86
C ARG A 99 4.67 -4.12 -14.72
N TYR A 100 5.99 -4.07 -14.61
CA TYR A 100 6.68 -3.24 -13.62
C TYR A 100 6.33 -1.75 -13.82
N LEU A 101 6.42 -1.24 -15.05
CA LEU A 101 6.05 0.14 -15.34
C LEU A 101 4.56 0.42 -15.07
N ALA A 102 3.68 -0.54 -15.37
CA ALA A 102 2.25 -0.40 -15.07
C ALA A 102 2.00 -0.27 -13.56
N TRP A 103 2.68 -1.08 -12.74
CA TRP A 103 2.60 -0.99 -11.28
C TRP A 103 3.10 0.36 -10.74
N LEU A 104 4.20 0.89 -11.28
CA LEU A 104 4.70 2.21 -10.89
C LEU A 104 3.72 3.33 -11.23
N ARG A 105 3.13 3.29 -12.43
CA ARG A 105 2.10 4.26 -12.84
C ARG A 105 0.88 4.17 -11.95
N GLN A 106 0.41 2.95 -11.65
CA GLN A 106 -0.73 2.75 -10.76
C GLN A 106 -0.48 3.30 -9.35
N ALA A 107 0.69 3.07 -8.76
CA ALA A 107 1.05 3.66 -7.46
C ALA A 107 1.16 5.19 -7.50
N THR A 108 1.61 5.75 -8.62
CA THR A 108 1.65 7.20 -8.84
C THR A 108 0.25 7.79 -8.91
N SER A 109 -0.62 7.24 -9.76
CA SER A 109 -2.02 7.67 -9.88
C SER A 109 -2.79 7.54 -8.57
N PHE A 110 -2.55 6.46 -7.82
CA PHE A 110 -3.09 6.30 -6.48
C PHE A 110 -2.68 7.45 -5.56
N ALA A 111 -1.37 7.75 -5.49
CA ALA A 111 -0.85 8.79 -4.61
C ALA A 111 -1.44 10.17 -4.93
N ASP A 112 -1.60 10.49 -6.22
CA ASP A 112 -2.25 11.73 -6.67
C ASP A 112 -3.72 11.79 -6.25
N ALA A 113 -4.46 10.70 -6.43
CA ALA A 113 -5.86 10.63 -6.00
C ALA A 113 -6.02 10.70 -4.47
N CYS A 114 -5.09 10.10 -3.72
CA CYS A 114 -5.06 10.16 -2.26
C CYS A 114 -4.93 11.59 -1.73
N ALA A 115 -4.13 12.43 -2.39
CA ALA A 115 -3.94 13.82 -1.98
C ALA A 115 -5.29 14.57 -1.92
N SER A 116 -6.14 14.35 -2.92
CA SER A 116 -7.48 14.96 -3.01
C SER A 116 -8.53 14.29 -2.12
N ALA A 117 -8.40 12.99 -1.85
CA ALA A 117 -9.39 12.22 -1.10
C ALA A 117 -9.28 12.33 0.43
N ARG A 118 -8.19 12.91 0.95
CA ARG A 118 -8.00 13.05 2.40
C ARG A 118 -9.04 13.98 3.01
N LEU A 119 -9.61 13.56 4.14
CA LEU A 119 -10.40 14.46 4.97
C LEU A 119 -9.48 15.58 5.48
N THR A 120 -9.79 16.82 5.08
CA THR A 120 -9.22 18.00 5.72
C THR A 120 -9.73 18.03 7.14
N ARG A 121 -8.83 17.95 8.12
CA ARG A 121 -9.17 18.26 9.50
C ARG A 121 -9.69 19.69 9.48
N GLY A 122 -10.95 19.89 9.87
CA GLY A 122 -11.66 21.16 9.71
C GLY A 122 -10.77 22.33 10.13
N LYS A 123 -10.55 23.28 9.21
CA LYS A 123 -10.18 24.64 9.59
C LYS A 123 -11.39 25.18 10.34
N ASN A 124 -11.41 25.04 11.66
CA ASN A 124 -12.26 25.72 12.65
C ASN A 124 -11.84 25.18 14.02
N ALA A 125 -10.68 25.63 14.48
CA ALA A 125 -10.27 25.64 15.89
C ALA A 125 -9.70 27.02 16.15
#